data_AF-A0A1S3S3G6-F1
#
_entry.id   AF-A0A1S3S3G6-F1
#
_cell.length_a   1.000
_cell.length_b   1.000
_cell.length_c   1.000
_cell.angle_alpha   90.00
_cell.angle_beta   90.00
_cell.angle_gamma   90.00
#
_symmetry.space_group_name_H-M   'P 1'
#
loop_
_entity.id
_entity.type
_entity.pdbx_description
1 polymer ?
#
loop_
_entity_poly.entity_id
_entity_poly.type
_entity_poly.pdbx_seq_one_letter_code
_entity_poly.pdbx_strand_id
1 'polypeptide(L)'
;MNEPSEVRCTKTNFSLIIWRVCNVCMSLFFALASYVQINDPDAVLWMVAYAIPASLCLLIAIKPHVTETLLWRRIAKLHVLISTAVVSIMGWTLYKKRITNIFQQEEGREFSGLMLILVWLLLCQHSGSSIGALRLSVAVAITIFPFVAWLYYYINKELRTSWPQHCKTAL
;
A
#
# COMPACT_ATOMS: atom_id res chain seq x y z
N MET A 1 34.12 -4.60 16.54
CA MET A 1 33.95 -6.06 16.68
C MET A 1 33.14 -6.55 15.49
N ASN A 2 33.75 -7.28 14.55
CA ASN A 2 33.05 -7.76 13.35
C ASN A 2 32.16 -8.95 13.75
N GLU A 3 30.87 -8.91 13.42
CA GLU A 3 29.98 -10.05 13.60
C GLU A 3 30.44 -11.23 12.72
N PRO A 4 30.32 -12.49 13.21
CA PRO A 4 30.63 -13.68 12.42
C PRO A 4 29.83 -13.73 11.11
N SER A 5 30.43 -14.22 10.03
CA SER A 5 29.83 -14.31 8.69
C SER A 5 28.49 -15.08 8.68
N GLU A 6 28.38 -16.13 9.48
CA GLU A 6 27.18 -16.95 9.62
C GLU A 6 26.00 -16.19 10.27
N VAL A 7 26.29 -15.40 11.31
CA VAL A 7 25.30 -14.54 11.99
C VAL A 7 24.82 -13.43 11.05
N ARG A 8 25.70 -12.89 10.22
CA ARG A 8 25.35 -11.90 9.19
C ARG A 8 24.47 -12.49 8.09
N CYS A 9 24.78 -13.70 7.62
CA CYS A 9 24.01 -14.41 6.60
C CYS A 9 22.58 -14.70 7.07
N THR A 10 22.44 -15.24 8.29
CA THR A 10 21.13 -15.57 8.90
C THR A 10 20.26 -14.34 9.13
N LYS A 11 20.82 -13.23 9.67
CA LYS A 11 20.10 -11.95 9.79
C LYS A 11 19.62 -11.41 8.43
N THR A 12 20.45 -11.53 7.39
CA THR A 12 20.11 -11.08 6.04
C THR A 12 18.97 -11.91 5.43
N ASN A 13 19.02 -13.23 5.59
CA ASN A 13 17.95 -14.14 5.12
C ASN A 13 16.62 -13.88 5.85
N PHE A 14 16.65 -13.69 7.17
CA PHE A 14 15.44 -13.39 7.94
C PHE A 14 14.81 -12.05 7.55
N SER A 15 15.65 -11.02 7.36
CA SER A 15 15.19 -9.69 6.92
C SER A 15 14.54 -9.74 5.54
N LEU A 16 15.10 -10.53 4.63
CA LEU A 16 14.52 -10.78 3.31
C LEU A 16 13.17 -11.53 3.39
N ILE A 17 13.05 -12.52 4.28
CA ILE A 17 11.77 -13.24 4.49
C ILE A 17 10.70 -12.27 4.97
N ILE A 18 10.97 -11.48 6.01
CA ILE A 18 10.01 -10.49 6.53
C ILE A 18 9.62 -9.50 5.43
N TRP A 19 10.60 -8.98 4.69
CA TRP A 19 10.35 -8.05 3.59
C TRP A 19 9.42 -8.64 2.52
N ARG A 20 9.64 -9.91 2.16
CA ARG A 20 8.77 -10.63 1.21
C ARG A 20 7.37 -10.81 1.78
N VAL A 21 7.24 -11.22 3.03
CA VAL A 21 5.94 -11.34 3.71
C VAL A 21 5.19 -10.02 3.70
N CYS A 22 5.85 -8.91 4.06
CA CYS A 22 5.24 -7.58 3.99
C CYS A 22 4.75 -7.24 2.57
N ASN A 23 5.54 -7.56 1.53
CA ASN A 23 5.11 -7.33 0.14
C ASN A 23 3.95 -8.24 -0.29
N VAL A 24 3.87 -9.48 0.20
CA VAL A 24 2.68 -10.33 0.01
C VAL A 24 1.46 -9.70 0.66
N CYS A 25 1.56 -9.31 1.93
CA CYS A 25 0.46 -8.68 2.65
C CYS A 25 0.00 -7.40 1.96
N MET A 26 0.92 -6.51 1.58
CA MET A 26 0.57 -5.27 0.89
C MET A 26 0.02 -5.52 -0.52
N SER A 27 0.51 -6.53 -1.23
CA SER A 27 -0.08 -6.97 -2.50
C SER A 27 -1.54 -7.40 -2.33
N LEU A 28 -1.82 -8.25 -1.33
CA LEU A 28 -3.18 -8.70 -1.01
C LEU A 28 -4.08 -7.54 -0.60
N PHE A 29 -3.58 -6.63 0.26
CA PHE A 29 -4.35 -5.45 0.66
C PHE A 29 -4.70 -4.58 -0.54
N PHE A 30 -3.75 -4.27 -1.43
CA PHE A 30 -4.03 -3.48 -2.62
C PHE A 30 -4.93 -4.22 -3.62
N ALA A 31 -4.82 -5.54 -3.74
CA ALA A 31 -5.73 -6.33 -4.57
C ALA A 31 -7.17 -6.29 -4.01
N LEU A 32 -7.35 -6.40 -2.70
CA LEU A 32 -8.64 -6.24 -2.04
C LEU A 32 -9.17 -4.82 -2.20
N ALA A 33 -8.31 -3.81 -1.99
CA ALA A 33 -8.65 -2.40 -2.19
C ALA A 33 -9.04 -2.11 -3.63
N SER A 34 -8.46 -2.80 -4.62
CA SER A 34 -8.90 -2.76 -6.02
C SER A 34 -10.27 -3.40 -6.17
N TYR A 35 -10.48 -4.60 -5.63
CA TYR A 35 -11.73 -5.35 -5.82
C TYR A 35 -12.96 -4.59 -5.32
N VAL A 36 -12.87 -3.97 -4.13
CA VAL A 36 -14.00 -3.25 -3.54
C VAL A 36 -14.44 -2.02 -4.35
N GLN A 37 -13.63 -1.54 -5.30
CA GLN A 37 -13.96 -0.40 -6.16
C GLN A 37 -14.95 -0.73 -7.26
N ILE A 38 -15.32 -2.01 -7.45
CA ILE A 38 -16.34 -2.38 -8.44
C ILE A 38 -17.68 -1.66 -8.23
N ASN A 39 -17.96 -1.19 -7.02
CA ASN A 39 -19.19 -0.49 -6.66
C ASN A 39 -19.08 1.04 -6.81
N ASP A 40 -17.93 1.56 -7.19
CA ASP A 40 -17.66 2.99 -7.30
C ASP A 40 -18.09 3.52 -8.70
N PRO A 41 -18.75 4.69 -8.82
CA PRO A 41 -18.98 5.34 -10.12
C PRO A 41 -17.76 5.41 -11.05
N ASP A 42 -16.55 5.55 -10.52
CA ASP A 42 -15.29 5.56 -11.28
C ASP A 42 -14.41 4.33 -11.02
N ALA A 43 -15.06 3.17 -10.83
CA ALA A 43 -14.45 1.87 -10.58
C ALA A 43 -13.18 1.58 -11.39
N VAL A 44 -13.19 1.82 -12.71
CA VAL A 44 -12.06 1.49 -13.59
C VAL A 44 -10.80 2.23 -13.19
N LEU A 45 -10.90 3.52 -12.87
CA LEU A 45 -9.75 4.35 -12.48
C LEU A 45 -9.12 3.81 -11.19
N TRP A 46 -9.94 3.59 -10.17
CA TRP A 46 -9.48 3.14 -8.87
C TRP A 46 -8.99 1.70 -8.87
N MET A 47 -9.68 0.79 -9.57
CA MET A 47 -9.22 -0.59 -9.76
C MET A 47 -7.81 -0.61 -10.37
N VAL A 48 -7.56 0.16 -11.43
CA VAL A 48 -6.23 0.24 -12.04
C VAL A 48 -5.21 0.87 -11.09
N ALA A 49 -5.61 1.93 -10.38
CA ALA A 49 -4.76 2.61 -9.41
C ALA A 49 -4.25 1.68 -8.31
N TYR A 50 -5.08 0.75 -7.82
CA TYR A 50 -4.68 -0.23 -6.80
C TYR A 50 -4.05 -1.51 -7.39
N ALA A 51 -4.47 -1.95 -8.59
CA ALA A 51 -3.96 -3.19 -9.20
C ALA A 51 -2.48 -3.10 -9.61
N ILE A 52 -2.02 -1.92 -10.06
CA ILE A 52 -0.61 -1.69 -10.42
C ILE A 52 0.31 -1.92 -9.20
N PRO A 53 0.15 -1.22 -8.06
CA PRO A 53 0.99 -1.46 -6.88
C PRO A 53 0.80 -2.86 -6.31
N ALA A 54 -0.40 -3.45 -6.37
CA ALA A 54 -0.61 -4.84 -5.97
C ALA A 54 0.31 -5.79 -6.75
N SER A 55 0.38 -5.62 -8.07
CA SER A 55 1.23 -6.42 -8.96
C SER A 55 2.72 -6.16 -8.72
N LEU A 56 3.12 -4.90 -8.56
CA LEU A 56 4.52 -4.55 -8.27
C LEU A 56 5.00 -5.16 -6.94
N CYS A 57 4.15 -5.18 -5.91
CA CYS A 57 4.45 -5.81 -4.62
C CYS A 57 4.56 -7.34 -4.76
N LEU A 58 3.65 -7.96 -5.51
CA LEU A 58 3.71 -9.40 -5.78
C LEU A 58 5.03 -9.80 -6.46
N LEU A 59 5.47 -9.01 -7.43
CA LEU A 59 6.75 -9.25 -8.11
C LEU A 59 7.94 -9.18 -7.14
N ILE A 60 7.94 -8.24 -6.19
CA ILE A 60 8.97 -8.16 -5.15
C ILE A 60 8.92 -9.39 -4.24
N ALA A 61 7.72 -9.81 -3.85
CA ALA A 61 7.53 -10.99 -3.02
C ALA A 61 8.03 -12.28 -3.70
N ILE A 62 7.88 -12.41 -5.02
CA ILE A 62 8.40 -13.55 -5.79
C ILE A 62 9.90 -13.44 -5.99
N LYS A 63 10.38 -12.28 -6.47
CA LYS A 63 11.78 -12.04 -6.83
C LYS A 63 12.22 -10.64 -6.36
N PRO A 64 12.82 -10.53 -5.15
CA PRO A 64 13.20 -9.23 -4.56
C PRO A 64 14.10 -8.36 -5.45
N HIS A 65 14.99 -8.96 -6.25
CA HIS A 65 15.86 -8.26 -7.19
C HIS A 65 15.11 -7.58 -8.37
N VAL A 66 13.80 -7.79 -8.52
CA VAL A 66 13.01 -7.15 -9.58
C VAL A 66 13.06 -5.61 -9.52
N THR A 67 13.28 -5.05 -8.32
CA THR A 67 13.40 -3.59 -8.11
C THR A 67 14.61 -2.98 -8.80
N GLU A 68 15.57 -3.81 -9.23
CA GLU A 68 16.76 -3.37 -9.97
C GLU A 68 16.51 -3.32 -11.48
N THR A 69 15.41 -3.89 -11.96
CA THR A 69 15.06 -3.88 -13.39
C THR A 69 14.53 -2.51 -13.82
N LEU A 70 14.88 -2.09 -15.05
CA LEU A 70 14.42 -0.82 -15.61
C LEU A 70 12.90 -0.75 -15.73
N LEU A 71 12.25 -1.85 -16.09
CA LEU A 71 10.79 -1.91 -16.28
C LEU A 71 10.06 -1.64 -14.96
N TRP A 72 10.39 -2.38 -13.89
CA TRP A 72 9.78 -2.20 -12.57
C TRP A 72 9.99 -0.76 -12.07
N ARG A 73 11.22 -0.24 -12.19
CA ARG A 73 11.55 1.14 -11.76
C ARG A 73 10.75 2.20 -12.52
N ARG A 74 10.58 2.06 -13.83
CA ARG A 74 9.83 3.02 -14.64
C ARG A 74 8.35 2.99 -14.26
N ILE A 75 7.74 1.81 -14.16
CA ILE A 75 6.33 1.68 -13.78
C ILE A 75 6.11 2.25 -12.38
N ALA A 76 6.95 1.88 -11.40
CA ALA A 76 6.84 2.39 -10.04
C ALA A 76 6.99 3.91 -9.96
N LYS A 77 7.97 4.50 -10.68
CA LYS A 77 8.17 5.96 -10.71
C LYS A 77 7.03 6.70 -11.39
N LEU A 78 6.53 6.19 -12.51
CA LEU A 78 5.37 6.77 -13.20
C LEU A 78 4.14 6.74 -12.30
N HIS A 79 3.89 5.61 -11.63
CA HIS A 79 2.78 5.48 -10.70
C HIS A 79 2.92 6.46 -9.54
N VAL A 80 4.10 6.54 -8.90
CA VAL A 80 4.37 7.52 -7.84
C VAL A 80 4.15 8.96 -8.31
N LEU A 81 4.59 9.31 -9.53
CA LEU A 81 4.40 10.65 -10.09
C LEU A 81 2.91 10.97 -10.28
N ILE A 82 2.16 10.08 -10.91
CA ILE A 82 0.72 10.25 -11.16
C ILE A 82 -0.03 10.32 -9.83
N SER A 83 0.21 9.37 -8.92
CA SER A 83 -0.41 9.33 -7.59
C SER A 83 -0.10 10.60 -6.78
N THR A 84 1.11 11.16 -6.89
CA THR A 84 1.46 12.42 -6.19
C THR A 84 0.60 13.59 -6.70
N ALA A 85 0.40 13.68 -8.02
CA ALA A 85 -0.44 14.71 -8.61
C ALA A 85 -1.91 14.56 -8.17
N VAL A 86 -2.46 13.34 -8.25
CA VAL A 86 -3.84 13.04 -7.84
C VAL A 86 -4.05 13.32 -6.35
N VAL A 87 -3.15 12.82 -5.49
CA VAL A 87 -3.18 13.07 -4.03
C VAL A 87 -3.12 14.55 -3.72
N SER A 88 -2.33 15.35 -4.45
CA SER A 88 -2.25 16.79 -4.23
C SER A 88 -3.58 17.49 -4.55
N ILE A 89 -4.21 17.12 -5.66
CA ILE A 89 -5.52 17.65 -6.09
C ILE A 89 -6.61 17.25 -5.10
N MET A 90 -6.65 15.98 -4.70
CA MET A 90 -7.60 15.47 -3.71
C MET A 90 -7.37 16.10 -2.33
N GLY A 91 -6.12 16.20 -1.87
CA GLY A 91 -5.76 16.82 -0.61
C GLY A 91 -6.20 18.28 -0.54
N TRP A 92 -6.01 19.03 -1.64
CA TRP A 92 -6.55 20.39 -1.76
C TRP A 92 -8.07 20.43 -1.68
N THR A 93 -8.75 19.47 -2.31
CA THR A 93 -10.22 19.35 -2.30
C THR A 93 -10.74 19.03 -0.91
N LEU A 94 -10.15 18.04 -0.23
CA LEU A 94 -10.48 17.66 1.15
C LEU A 94 -10.27 18.84 2.11
N TYR A 95 -9.16 19.58 1.95
CA TYR A 95 -8.88 20.78 2.73
C TYR A 95 -9.95 21.87 2.50
N LYS A 96 -10.24 22.22 1.23
CA LYS A 96 -11.25 23.24 0.90
C LYS A 96 -12.65 22.87 1.39
N LYS A 97 -13.05 21.60 1.22
CA LYS A 97 -14.35 21.08 1.67
C LYS A 97 -14.42 20.85 3.19
N ARG A 98 -13.29 21.04 3.92
CA ARG A 98 -13.15 20.74 5.36
C ARG A 98 -13.63 19.33 5.74
N ILE A 99 -13.31 18.35 4.91
CA ILE A 99 -13.67 16.96 5.19
C ILE A 99 -12.74 16.43 6.29
N THR A 100 -13.30 16.14 7.46
CA THR A 100 -12.57 15.62 8.64
C THR A 100 -12.77 14.13 8.86
N ASN A 101 -13.91 13.58 8.43
CA ASN A 101 -14.26 12.16 8.58
C ASN A 101 -13.67 11.34 7.43
N ILE A 102 -12.34 11.28 7.35
CA ILE A 102 -11.58 10.73 6.22
C ILE A 102 -11.99 9.29 5.86
N PHE A 103 -12.17 8.42 6.85
CA PHE A 103 -12.50 7.02 6.57
C PHE A 103 -14.00 6.77 6.31
N GLN A 104 -14.87 7.67 6.76
CA GLN A 104 -16.31 7.57 6.50
C GLN A 104 -16.66 8.00 5.07
N GLN A 105 -15.91 8.96 4.53
CA GLN A 105 -16.07 9.45 3.16
C GLN A 105 -15.25 8.62 2.17
N GLU A 106 -15.82 8.38 1.00
CA GLU A 106 -15.19 7.67 -0.11
C GLU A 106 -13.91 8.38 -0.60
N GLU A 107 -14.01 9.67 -0.94
CA GLU A 107 -12.87 10.51 -1.35
C GLU A 107 -11.71 10.46 -0.34
N GLY A 108 -12.01 10.35 0.96
CA GLY A 108 -11.01 10.28 2.01
C GLY A 108 -10.32 8.92 2.11
N ARG A 109 -11.05 7.82 1.88
CA ARG A 109 -10.47 6.47 1.80
C ARG A 109 -9.58 6.32 0.57
N GLU A 110 -10.02 6.83 -0.58
CA GLU A 110 -9.22 6.86 -1.82
C GLU A 110 -7.91 7.65 -1.64
N PHE A 111 -8.00 8.87 -1.09
CA PHE A 111 -6.84 9.68 -0.76
C PHE A 111 -5.86 8.95 0.16
N SER A 112 -6.38 8.32 1.22
CA SER A 112 -5.57 7.56 2.19
C SER A 112 -4.92 6.34 1.54
N GLY A 113 -5.64 5.65 0.65
CA GLY A 113 -5.13 4.51 -0.11
C GLY A 113 -4.00 4.90 -1.06
N LEU A 114 -4.12 6.02 -1.78
CA LEU A 114 -3.05 6.54 -2.62
C LEU A 114 -1.83 6.99 -1.80
N MET A 115 -2.04 7.63 -0.64
CA MET A 115 -0.94 7.97 0.27
C MET A 115 -0.18 6.73 0.74
N LEU A 116 -0.92 5.66 1.08
CA LEU A 116 -0.31 4.38 1.45
C LEU A 116 0.48 3.77 0.29
N ILE A 117 -0.04 3.81 -0.94
CA ILE A 117 0.68 3.39 -2.15
C ILE A 117 1.98 4.19 -2.33
N LEU A 118 1.92 5.52 -2.20
CA LEU A 118 3.08 6.40 -2.35
C LEU A 118 4.18 6.02 -1.36
N VAL A 119 3.84 5.97 -0.07
CA VAL A 119 4.80 5.60 0.98
C VAL A 119 5.36 4.21 0.73
N TRP A 120 4.50 3.24 0.38
CA TRP A 120 4.92 1.87 0.14
C TRP A 120 5.86 1.73 -1.06
N LEU A 121 5.51 2.30 -2.21
CA LEU A 121 6.35 2.23 -3.41
C LEU A 121 7.68 2.94 -3.20
N LEU A 122 7.71 4.08 -2.50
CA LEU A 122 8.96 4.74 -2.09
C LEU A 122 9.79 3.81 -1.20
N LEU A 123 9.14 3.13 -0.24
CA LEU A 123 9.77 2.14 0.63
C LEU A 123 10.22 0.90 -0.14
N CYS A 124 9.74 0.63 -1.35
CA CYS A 124 10.19 -0.48 -2.20
C CYS A 124 11.35 -0.10 -3.14
N GLN A 125 11.57 1.19 -3.41
CA GLN A 125 12.63 1.61 -4.34
C GLN A 125 14.02 1.20 -3.85
N HIS A 126 14.80 0.53 -4.69
CA HIS A 126 16.16 0.07 -4.36
C HIS A 126 16.21 -0.92 -3.17
N SER A 127 15.19 -1.77 -2.98
CA SER A 127 15.22 -2.85 -1.97
C SER A 127 15.98 -4.12 -2.43
N GLY A 128 16.57 -4.11 -3.62
CA GLY A 128 17.06 -5.32 -4.28
C GLY A 128 18.38 -5.88 -3.75
N SER A 129 19.14 -5.13 -2.94
CA SER A 129 20.47 -5.57 -2.47
C SER A 129 20.50 -5.87 -0.97
N SER A 130 19.98 -4.95 -0.15
CA SER A 130 19.91 -5.08 1.30
C SER A 130 18.79 -4.21 1.86
N ILE A 131 18.03 -4.75 2.82
CA ILE A 131 16.99 -4.01 3.54
C ILE A 131 17.53 -3.66 4.92
N GLY A 132 17.77 -2.38 5.17
CA GLY A 132 18.19 -1.90 6.49
C GLY A 132 17.11 -2.12 7.55
N ALA A 133 17.53 -2.34 8.80
CA ALA A 133 16.62 -2.64 9.91
C ALA A 133 15.51 -1.59 10.08
N LEU A 134 15.83 -0.29 10.01
CA LEU A 134 14.84 0.79 10.10
C LEU A 134 13.76 0.68 9.01
N ARG A 135 14.18 0.44 7.77
CA ARG A 135 13.28 0.28 6.61
C ARG A 135 12.35 -0.91 6.82
N LEU A 136 12.89 -2.02 7.34
CA LEU A 136 12.11 -3.21 7.66
C LEU A 136 11.10 -2.95 8.78
N SER A 137 11.51 -2.29 9.86
CA SER A 137 10.61 -1.93 10.97
C SER A 137 9.46 -1.04 10.53
N VAL A 138 9.76 -0.03 9.70
CA VAL A 138 8.73 0.84 9.08
C VAL A 138 7.80 0.01 8.19
N ALA A 139 8.33 -0.91 7.39
CA ALA A 139 7.53 -1.78 6.52
C ALA A 139 6.54 -2.63 7.31
N VAL A 140 7.00 -3.24 8.41
CA VAL A 140 6.15 -4.06 9.29
C VAL A 140 5.04 -3.20 9.90
N ALA A 141 5.38 -2.03 10.45
CA ALA A 141 4.39 -1.14 11.05
C ALA A 141 3.31 -0.69 10.04
N ILE A 142 3.74 -0.26 8.85
CA ILE A 142 2.84 0.16 7.77
C ILE A 142 1.99 -1.00 7.26
N THR A 143 2.53 -2.21 7.21
CA THR A 143 1.78 -3.40 6.75
C THR A 143 0.68 -3.77 7.73
N ILE A 144 0.90 -3.67 9.04
CA ILE A 144 -0.10 -4.08 10.05
C ILE A 144 -1.31 -3.13 10.07
N PHE A 145 -1.06 -1.82 10.00
CA PHE A 145 -2.09 -0.78 10.11
C PHE A 145 -3.33 -0.99 9.22
N PRO A 146 -3.23 -1.17 7.88
CA PRO A 146 -4.39 -1.27 7.01
C PRO A 146 -5.26 -2.50 7.29
N PHE A 147 -4.66 -3.63 7.67
CA PHE A 147 -5.42 -4.84 8.04
C PHE A 147 -6.15 -4.67 9.36
N VAL A 148 -5.50 -4.08 10.36
CA VAL A 148 -6.13 -3.80 11.65
C VAL A 148 -7.27 -2.79 11.48
N ALA A 149 -7.05 -1.73 10.70
CA ALA A 149 -8.08 -0.75 10.37
C ALA A 149 -9.26 -1.43 9.65
N TRP A 150 -9.01 -2.23 8.62
CA TRP A 150 -10.08 -2.96 7.92
C TRP A 150 -10.87 -3.85 8.87
N LEU A 151 -10.20 -4.68 9.65
CA LEU A 151 -10.83 -5.59 10.62
C LEU A 151 -11.67 -4.81 11.65
N TYR A 152 -11.15 -3.68 12.13
CA TYR A 152 -11.86 -2.81 13.06
C TYR A 152 -13.17 -2.30 12.46
N TYR A 153 -13.16 -1.79 11.22
CA TYR A 153 -14.39 -1.34 10.54
C TYR A 153 -15.32 -2.49 10.14
N TYR A 154 -14.77 -3.69 9.89
CA TYR A 154 -15.56 -4.87 9.59
C TYR A 154 -16.40 -5.29 10.81
N ILE A 155 -15.77 -5.37 11.99
CA ILE A 155 -16.40 -5.76 13.26
C ILE A 155 -17.39 -4.68 13.74
N ASN A 156 -16.97 -3.41 13.73
CA ASN A 156 -17.74 -2.27 14.22
C ASN A 156 -18.64 -1.71 13.13
N LYS A 157 -19.74 -2.43 12.84
CA LYS A 157 -20.68 -2.11 11.75
C LYS A 157 -21.31 -0.72 11.87
N GLU A 158 -21.43 -0.19 13.08
CA GLU A 158 -21.92 1.16 13.35
C GLU A 158 -21.08 2.23 12.66
N LEU A 159 -19.77 2.02 12.53
CA LEU A 159 -18.86 2.95 11.84
C LEU A 159 -19.08 3.02 10.32
N ARG A 160 -19.79 2.01 9.77
CA ARG A 160 -20.15 1.92 8.35
C ARG A 160 -21.57 2.38 8.06
N THR A 161 -22.36 2.71 9.09
CA THR A 161 -23.76 3.13 8.90
C THR A 161 -23.88 4.40 8.05
N SER A 162 -22.92 5.32 8.22
CA SER A 162 -22.83 6.58 7.49
C SER A 162 -22.15 6.47 6.12
N TRP A 163 -21.71 5.27 5.71
CA TRP A 163 -21.11 5.10 4.39
C TRP A 163 -22.15 5.24 3.28
N PRO A 164 -21.75 5.69 2.07
CA PRO A 164 -22.62 5.64 0.90
C PRO A 164 -23.17 4.23 0.67
N GLN A 165 -24.39 4.13 0.12
CA GLN A 165 -25.07 2.83 -0.02
C GLN A 165 -24.30 1.87 -0.93
N HIS A 166 -23.69 2.38 -2.01
CA HIS A 166 -22.88 1.58 -2.92
C HIS A 166 -21.61 1.02 -2.25
N CYS A 167 -21.08 1.68 -1.20
CA CYS A 167 -19.93 1.18 -0.46
C CYS A 167 -20.26 0.02 0.51
N LYS A 168 -21.55 -0.27 0.78
CA LYS A 168 -21.95 -1.26 1.80
C LYS A 168 -22.05 -2.69 1.27
N THR A 169 -22.11 -2.86 -0.04
CA THR A 169 -22.35 -4.16 -0.71
C THR A 169 -21.06 -4.92 -1.06
N ALA A 170 -19.88 -4.33 -0.84
CA ALA A 170 -18.58 -4.89 -1.25
C ALA A 170 -17.77 -5.59 -0.13
N LEU A 171 -18.32 -5.73 1.07
CA LEU A 171 -17.60 -6.25 2.24
C LEU A 171 -17.85 -7.73 2.51
#